data_AF-A0A317SDY1-F1
#
_entry.id   AF-A0A317SDY1-F1
#
_cell.length_a   1.000
_cell.length_b   1.000
_cell.length_c   1.000
_cell.angle_alpha   90.00
_cell.angle_beta   90.00
_cell.angle_gamma   90.00
#
_symmetry.space_group_name_H-M   'P 1'
#
loop_
_entity.id
_entity.type
_entity.pdbx_description
1 polymer ?
#
loop_
_entity_poly.entity_id
_entity_poly.type
_entity_poly.pdbx_seq_one_letter_code
_entity_poly.pdbx_strand_id
1 'polypeptide(L)' 'MPWSQKTLTLPPSSRGSYLITDMITSSLPELANYRVGLLTLFIQHTSCALSLNENWDSDVRADM' A
#
# COMPACT_ATOMS: atom_id res chain seq x y z
N MET A 1 10.52 22.48 2.01
CA MET A 1 10.66 21.56 0.86
C MET A 1 9.98 20.27 1.24
N PRO A 2 8.67 20.07 1.03
CA PRO A 2 7.99 19.02 1.75
C PRO A 2 8.11 17.73 0.95
N TRP A 3 9.19 16.99 1.19
CA TRP A 3 9.07 15.54 1.18
C TRP A 3 8.57 15.16 2.58
N SER A 4 7.53 14.34 2.65
CA SER A 4 6.96 13.85 3.91
C SER A 4 7.20 12.35 4.01
N GLN A 5 7.62 11.91 5.18
CA GLN A 5 7.79 10.50 5.50
C GLN A 5 6.93 10.16 6.71
N LYS A 6 6.20 9.05 6.61
CA LYS A 6 5.34 8.55 7.67
C LYS A 6 5.48 7.04 7.76
N THR A 7 5.63 6.54 8.98
CA THR A 7 5.54 5.11 9.28
C THR A 7 4.09 4.78 9.64
N LEU A 8 3.57 3.71 9.06
CA LEU A 8 2.22 3.21 9.28
C LEU A 8 2.26 1.70 9.53
N THR A 9 1.31 1.21 10.33
CA THR A 9 1.20 -0.20 10.68
C THR A 9 -0.05 -0.76 10.02
N LEU A 10 0.11 -1.83 9.25
CA LEU A 10 -1.01 -2.59 8.69
C LEU A 10 -1.44 -3.67 9.70
N PRO A 11 -2.73 -4.04 9.76
CA PRO A 11 -3.18 -5.11 10.62
C PRO A 11 -2.55 -6.45 10.19
N PRO A 12 -2.27 -7.35 11.15
CA PRO A 12 -1.74 -8.66 10.83
C PRO A 12 -2.76 -9.43 9.99
N SER A 13 -2.26 -10.16 9.00
CA SER A 13 -3.05 -11.02 8.12
C SER A 13 -2.39 -12.39 8.00
N SER A 14 -3.18 -13.43 7.77
CA SER A 14 -2.65 -14.76 7.44
C SER A 14 -1.99 -14.75 6.06
N ARG A 15 -1.44 -15.89 5.63
CA ARG A 15 -0.88 -16.02 4.27
C ARG A 15 -1.96 -15.73 3.22
N GLY A 16 -1.66 -14.83 2.28
CA GLY A 16 -2.52 -14.47 1.16
C GLY A 16 -2.21 -13.08 0.60
N SER A 17 -2.98 -12.69 -0.40
CA SER A 17 -2.90 -11.38 -1.08
C SER A 17 -4.08 -10.50 -0.65
N TYR A 18 -3.79 -9.31 -0.12
CA TYR A 18 -4.80 -8.41 0.46
C TYR A 18 -4.74 -7.03 -0.18
N LEU A 19 -5.92 -6.45 -0.42
CA LEU A 19 -6.03 -5.08 -0.90
C LEU A 19 -5.80 -4.12 0.26
N ILE A 20 -4.82 -3.24 0.10
CA ILE A 20 -4.43 -2.27 1.12
C ILE A 20 -4.53 -0.82 0.64
N THR A 21 -4.99 -0.57 -0.60
CA THR A 21 -5.05 0.77 -1.21
C THR A 21 -5.75 1.77 -0.31
N ASP A 22 -6.97 1.47 0.15
CA ASP A 22 -7.76 2.36 1.00
C ASP A 22 -7.10 2.63 2.35
N MET A 23 -6.39 1.64 2.88
CA MET A 23 -5.67 1.74 4.14
C MET A 23 -4.46 2.66 4.02
N ILE A 24 -3.74 2.60 2.90
CA ILE A 24 -2.62 3.49 2.60
C ILE A 24 -3.12 4.93 2.36
N THR A 25 -4.14 5.12 1.52
CA THR A 25 -4.64 6.46 1.18
C THR A 25 -5.28 7.18 2.36
N SER A 26 -6.04 6.47 3.20
CA SER A 26 -6.61 7.03 4.43
C SER A 26 -5.54 7.38 5.47
N SER A 27 -4.43 6.64 5.49
CA SER A 27 -3.29 6.91 6.39
C SER A 27 -2.43 8.09 5.94
N LEU A 28 -2.54 8.52 4.68
CA LEU A 28 -1.73 9.58 4.07
C LEU A 28 -2.60 10.72 3.50
N PRO A 29 -3.41 11.41 4.32
CA PRO A 29 -4.28 12.50 3.84
C PRO A 29 -3.50 13.65 3.20
N GLU A 30 -2.23 13.81 3.53
CA GLU A 30 -1.33 14.79 2.92
C GLU A 30 -1.15 14.62 1.41
N LEU A 31 -1.41 13.42 0.86
CA LEU A 31 -1.34 13.16 -0.59
C LEU A 31 -2.28 14.09 -1.37
N ALA A 32 -3.41 14.50 -0.78
CA ALA A 32 -4.36 15.42 -1.39
C ALA A 32 -3.78 16.83 -1.63
N ASN A 33 -2.70 17.19 -0.94
CA ASN A 33 -2.02 18.48 -1.12
C ASN A 33 -1.04 18.47 -2.31
N TYR A 34 -0.78 17.31 -2.91
CA TYR A 34 0.12 17.17 -4.05
C TYR A 34 -0.69 17.00 -5.34
N ARG A 35 -0.39 17.82 -6.34
CA ARG A 35 -0.95 17.62 -7.70
C ARG A 35 -0.19 16.53 -8.46
N VAL A 36 1.14 16.48 -8.30
CA VAL A 36 2.05 15.51 -8.90
C VAL A 36 3.18 15.27 -7.90
N GLY A 37 3.64 14.03 -7.76
CA GLY A 37 4.72 13.68 -6.85
C GLY A 37 5.18 12.24 -7.05
N LEU A 38 6.14 11.84 -6.22
CA LEU A 38 6.64 10.46 -6.15
C LEU A 38 6.30 9.90 -4.77
N LEU A 39 5.58 8.78 -4.74
CA LEU A 39 5.30 8.02 -3.52
C LEU A 39 6.18 6.77 -3.52
N THR A 40 7.00 6.62 -2.48
CA THR A 40 7.74 5.37 -2.22
C THR A 40 7.12 4.66 -1.04
N LEU A 41 6.64 3.44 -1.26
CA LEU A 41 6.17 2.56 -0.19
C LEU A 41 7.25 1.52 0.10
N PHE A 42 7.71 1.49 1.36
CA PHE A 42 8.73 0.55 1.81
C PHE A 42 8.17 -0.35 2.90
N ILE A 43 8.18 -1.66 2.64
CA ILE A 43 7.75 -2.66 3.62
C ILE A 43 8.93 -3.04 4.52
N GLN A 44 8.81 -2.73 5.82
CA GLN A 44 9.86 -2.99 6.81
C GLN A 44 9.73 -4.39 7.43
N HIS A 45 9.47 -5.39 6.59
CA HIS A 45 9.31 -6.79 6.99
C HIS A 45 9.96 -7.71 5.94
N THR A 46 10.46 -8.85 6.39
CA THR A 46 11.06 -9.88 5.52
C THR A 46 10.09 -11.00 5.16
N SER A 47 8.92 -11.05 5.80
CA SER A 47 7.92 -12.12 5.66
C SER A 47 6.77 -11.77 4.71
N CYS A 48 6.78 -10.59 4.10
CA CYS A 48 5.75 -10.13 3.17
C CYS A 48 6.34 -9.16 2.14
N ALA A 49 5.58 -8.91 1.07
CA ALA A 49 5.96 -8.01 0.00
C ALA A 49 4.78 -7.11 -0.39
N LEU A 50 5.09 -6.00 -1.04
CA LEU A 50 4.11 -5.16 -1.72
C LEU A 50 4.08 -5.55 -3.20
N SER A 51 2.88 -5.66 -3.76
CA SER A 51 2.67 -5.84 -5.19
C SER A 51 1.66 -4.80 -5.68
N LEU A 52 1.83 -4.39 -6.94
CA LEU A 52 0.87 -3.57 -7.65
C LEU A 52 0.38 -4.40 -8.84
N ASN A 53 -0.90 -4.72 -8.84
CA ASN A 53 -1.50 -5.61 -9.83
C ASN A 53 -2.95 -5.18 -10.11
N GLU A 54 -3.58 -5.87 -11.06
CA GLU A 54 -5.00 -5.75 -11.35
C GLU A 54 -5.86 -6.18 -10.16
N ASN A 55 -7.00 -5.51 -9.98
CA ASN A 55 -8.00 -5.82 -8.95
C ASN A 55 -9.43 -5.95 -9.51
N TRP A 56 -9.58 -6.06 -10.83
CA TRP A 56 -10.90 -6.21 -11.44
C TRP A 56 -11.43 -7.64 -11.26
N ASP A 57 -10.60 -8.63 -11.58
CA ASP A 57 -10.90 -10.06 -11.44
C ASP A 57 -10.48 -10.56 -10.04
N SER A 58 -11.37 -11.29 -9.37
CA SER A 58 -11.08 -11.90 -8.07
C SER A 58 -10.06 -13.03 -8.15
N ASP A 59 -9.97 -13.72 -9.28
CA ASP A 59 -9.12 -14.89 -9.45
C ASP A 59 -7.63 -14.49 -9.47
N VAL A 60 -7.31 -13.26 -9.91
CA VAL A 60 -5.96 -12.69 -9.84
C VAL A 60 -5.37 -12.75 -8.43
N ARG A 61 -6.19 -12.54 -7.39
CA ARG A 61 -5.71 -12.61 -6.00
C ARG A 61 -5.56 -14.05 -5.49
N ALA A 62 -6.30 -14.99 -6.05
CA ALA A 62 -6.21 -16.40 -5.69
C ALA A 62 -4.96 -17.06 -6.31
N ASP A 63 -4.55 -16.60 -7.49
CA ASP A 63 -3.38 -17.09 -8.22
C ASP A 63 -2.04 -16.56 -7.69
N MET A 64 -2.06 -15.48 -6.89
CA MET A 64 -0.90 -14.84 -6.24
C MET A 64 -0.63 -15.36 -4.83
#